data_AF-A0A5P2D1D6-F1
#
_entry.id   AF-A0A5P2D1D6-F1
#
_cell.length_a   1.000
_cell.length_b   1.000
_cell.length_c   1.000
_cell.angle_alpha   90.00
_cell.angle_beta   90.00
_cell.angle_gamma   90.00
#
_symmetry.space_group_name_H-M   'P 1'
#
loop_
_entity.id
_entity.type
_entity.pdbx_description
1 polymer ?
#
loop_
_entity_poly.entity_id
_entity_poly.type
_entity_poly.pdbx_seq_one_letter_code
_entity_poly.pdbx_strand_id
1 'polypeptide(L)'
;MTEHQPATPAPEPAPAPEPAQAPETAPAAEAVPAPVPAPEPEPVVPVPAPERAARRRRLAFGVLRWAVALLVFAGTGTAVAYEITERERTDVPGLATKPDGRWDYPEIRKPELPKGARLPFAEDNPDGVHYAALTGLMLPAPAGARPDDTLKPGQDGTVTPDSYLAEYAPDARPGLQAQLRDEGLRQIAARGWTTPDGTRTRIYLLRFHTSAFTDTFSGCTSYFAPVGGATLATDKEWDAAKEEEGEKQGYRANSVDADHHVTVLRESPVAGDDAVRLACIQSGDLQAVVLQTRKGAEPATVPFHQTVILQNQLLG
;
A
#
# COMPACT_ATOMS: atom_id res chain seq x y z
N MET A 1 48.43 9.82 20.58
CA MET A 1 47.98 9.10 21.77
C MET A 1 46.69 8.41 21.39
N THR A 2 46.76 7.11 21.19
CA THR A 2 45.68 6.30 20.61
C THR A 2 45.02 5.56 21.76
N GLU A 3 43.78 5.92 22.11
CA GLU A 3 42.99 5.16 23.09
C GLU A 3 42.25 4.02 22.38
N HIS A 4 42.50 2.80 22.88
CA HIS A 4 41.81 1.56 22.51
C HIS A 4 40.50 1.45 23.28
N GLN A 5 39.40 1.21 22.57
CA GLN A 5 38.12 0.81 23.15
C GLN A 5 37.95 -0.72 22.99
N PRO A 6 37.59 -1.47 24.05
CA PRO A 6 37.51 -2.93 23.99
C PRO A 6 36.21 -3.42 23.34
N ALA A 7 36.34 -4.47 22.53
CA ALA A 7 35.25 -5.16 21.84
C ALA A 7 34.52 -6.16 22.77
N THR A 8 33.19 -6.18 22.68
CA THR A 8 32.30 -7.13 23.36
C THR A 8 32.31 -8.48 22.62
N PRO A 9 32.44 -9.64 23.29
CA PRO A 9 32.42 -10.95 22.63
C PRO A 9 30.99 -11.42 22.31
N ALA A 10 30.88 -12.11 21.16
CA ALA A 10 29.66 -12.74 20.64
C ALA A 10 29.27 -14.02 21.42
N PRO A 11 27.97 -14.39 21.47
CA PRO A 11 27.52 -15.60 22.15
C PRO A 11 27.81 -16.89 21.36
N GLU A 12 28.18 -17.92 22.11
CA GLU A 12 28.59 -19.26 21.69
C GLU A 12 27.40 -20.15 21.25
N PRO A 13 27.54 -21.00 20.22
CA PRO A 13 26.46 -21.84 19.71
C PRO A 13 26.24 -23.10 20.57
N ALA A 14 24.98 -23.46 20.78
CA ALA A 14 24.58 -24.68 21.49
C ALA A 14 24.85 -25.97 20.67
N PRO A 15 25.30 -27.06 21.30
CA PRO A 15 25.55 -28.33 20.62
C PRO A 15 24.27 -29.20 20.47
N ALA A 16 24.21 -29.94 19.37
CA ALA A 16 23.42 -31.16 19.16
C ALA A 16 24.42 -32.33 18.92
N PRO A 17 24.04 -33.62 18.80
CA PRO A 17 22.75 -34.32 18.99
C PRO A 17 22.94 -35.65 19.79
N GLU A 18 22.01 -36.62 19.60
CA GLU A 18 22.20 -38.09 19.40
C GLU A 18 21.36 -39.05 20.29
N PRO A 19 21.15 -40.35 19.93
CA PRO A 19 19.87 -40.88 19.46
C PRO A 19 19.30 -42.05 20.31
N ALA A 20 18.10 -42.52 19.93
CA ALA A 20 17.35 -43.61 20.55
C ALA A 20 17.93 -45.02 20.31
N GLN A 21 17.82 -45.90 21.32
CA GLN A 21 17.84 -47.37 21.18
C GLN A 21 16.87 -48.05 22.18
N ALA A 22 16.14 -49.06 21.71
CA ALA A 22 15.37 -50.07 22.46
C ALA A 22 16.28 -51.31 22.75
N PRO A 23 15.82 -52.55 23.11
CA PRO A 23 14.56 -53.10 23.67
C PRO A 23 14.81 -54.10 24.85
N GLU A 24 13.76 -54.66 25.51
CA GLU A 24 13.84 -56.01 26.16
C GLU A 24 12.43 -56.54 26.57
N THR A 25 11.85 -57.54 25.88
CA THR A 25 11.84 -59.02 26.13
C THR A 25 10.91 -59.52 27.25
N ALA A 26 9.98 -60.40 26.91
CA ALA A 26 9.15 -61.22 27.82
C ALA A 26 9.84 -62.55 28.13
N PRO A 27 9.45 -63.24 29.24
CA PRO A 27 9.15 -64.66 29.06
C PRO A 27 8.05 -65.27 29.97
N ALA A 28 7.49 -66.34 29.39
CA ALA A 28 7.13 -67.65 29.97
C ALA A 28 5.84 -67.87 30.80
N ALA A 29 5.22 -69.01 30.46
CA ALA A 29 3.97 -69.60 30.91
C ALA A 29 4.19 -70.60 32.07
N GLU A 30 3.14 -70.95 32.83
CA GLU A 30 2.78 -72.36 33.07
C GLU A 30 1.45 -72.60 33.83
N ALA A 31 0.76 -73.64 33.36
CA ALA A 31 0.02 -74.70 34.06
C ALA A 31 -1.30 -74.47 34.86
N VAL A 32 -2.28 -75.30 34.48
CA VAL A 32 -3.64 -75.54 35.03
C VAL A 32 -3.61 -76.77 35.96
N PRO A 33 -4.52 -76.89 36.96
CA PRO A 33 -5.57 -77.92 36.91
C PRO A 33 -6.94 -77.36 37.42
N ALA A 34 -8.08 -77.56 36.76
CA ALA A 34 -8.92 -78.77 36.59
C ALA A 34 -9.70 -79.18 37.89
N PRO A 35 -10.87 -79.84 37.79
CA PRO A 35 -12.21 -79.25 38.08
C PRO A 35 -13.06 -80.07 39.07
N VAL A 36 -14.23 -79.58 39.51
CA VAL A 36 -15.29 -80.40 40.18
C VAL A 36 -16.69 -79.82 39.84
N PRO A 37 -17.76 -80.64 39.65
CA PRO A 37 -18.77 -80.42 38.62
C PRO A 37 -20.20 -80.04 39.09
N ALA A 38 -20.98 -79.54 38.10
CA ALA A 38 -22.41 -79.73 37.77
C ALA A 38 -23.51 -79.46 38.83
N PRO A 39 -24.67 -78.88 38.42
CA PRO A 39 -25.71 -79.71 37.81
C PRO A 39 -26.32 -79.17 36.49
N GLU A 40 -26.96 -80.11 35.79
CA GLU A 40 -27.60 -80.08 34.46
C GLU A 40 -28.92 -79.25 34.37
N PRO A 41 -29.45 -79.02 33.15
CA PRO A 41 -30.18 -77.81 32.75
C PRO A 41 -31.70 -77.95 32.79
N GLU A 42 -32.38 -76.80 32.78
CA GLU A 42 -33.80 -76.70 32.41
C GLU A 42 -33.97 -76.03 31.04
N PRO A 43 -34.93 -76.50 30.20
CA PRO A 43 -35.12 -76.01 28.84
C PRO A 43 -35.96 -74.73 28.84
N VAL A 44 -35.36 -73.60 28.43
CA VAL A 44 -36.11 -72.35 28.22
C VAL A 44 -36.43 -72.18 26.73
N VAL A 45 -37.74 -72.17 26.45
CA VAL A 45 -38.39 -71.96 25.17
C VAL A 45 -38.03 -70.57 24.59
N PRO A 46 -37.74 -70.41 23.29
CA PRO A 46 -37.44 -69.10 22.71
C PRO A 46 -38.71 -68.24 22.56
N VAL A 47 -38.75 -67.10 23.25
CA VAL A 47 -39.75 -66.04 23.03
C VAL A 47 -39.31 -65.19 21.83
N PRO A 48 -40.21 -64.87 20.86
CA PRO A 48 -39.84 -64.08 19.68
C PRO A 48 -39.54 -62.62 20.04
N ALA A 49 -38.45 -62.09 19.50
CA ALA A 49 -37.93 -60.74 19.78
C ALA A 49 -38.64 -59.64 18.95
N PRO A 50 -39.28 -58.63 19.58
CA PRO A 50 -39.74 -57.43 18.87
C PRO A 50 -38.70 -56.28 18.88
N GLU A 51 -37.52 -56.44 19.50
CA GLU A 51 -36.67 -55.29 19.84
C GLU A 51 -35.81 -54.70 18.70
N ARG A 52 -35.50 -55.47 17.66
CA ARG A 52 -34.48 -55.07 16.66
C ARG A 52 -34.90 -53.87 15.80
N ALA A 53 -36.18 -53.74 15.48
CA ALA A 53 -36.69 -52.64 14.65
C ALA A 53 -36.76 -51.31 15.41
N ALA A 54 -37.12 -51.33 16.70
CA ALA A 54 -37.12 -50.14 17.55
C ALA A 54 -35.69 -49.65 17.85
N ARG A 55 -34.75 -50.58 18.05
CA ARG A 55 -33.32 -50.26 18.31
C ARG A 55 -32.66 -49.58 17.10
N ARG A 56 -32.93 -50.05 15.87
CA ARG A 56 -32.40 -49.43 14.63
C ARG A 56 -32.90 -48.00 14.40
N ARG A 57 -34.19 -47.72 14.68
CA ARG A 57 -34.71 -46.34 14.58
C ARG A 57 -34.05 -45.41 15.60
N ARG A 58 -33.88 -45.86 16.85
CA ARG A 58 -33.19 -45.08 17.89
C ARG A 58 -31.73 -44.76 17.55
N LEU A 59 -31.01 -45.71 16.93
CA LEU A 59 -29.64 -45.50 16.46
C LEU A 59 -29.57 -44.52 15.29
N ALA A 60 -30.49 -44.61 14.32
CA ALA A 60 -30.54 -43.67 13.19
C ALA A 60 -30.85 -42.23 13.65
N PHE A 61 -31.76 -42.06 14.61
CA PHE A 61 -32.02 -40.74 15.21
C PHE A 61 -30.85 -40.23 16.05
N GLY A 62 -30.02 -41.12 16.63
CA GLY A 62 -28.78 -40.75 17.30
C GLY A 62 -27.75 -40.19 16.33
N VAL A 63 -27.47 -40.91 15.23
CA VAL A 63 -26.53 -40.47 14.19
C VAL A 63 -26.97 -39.16 13.55
N LEU A 64 -28.26 -39.02 13.23
CA LEU A 64 -28.80 -37.79 12.65
C LEU A 64 -28.64 -36.59 13.61
N ARG A 65 -28.88 -36.78 14.91
CA ARG A 65 -28.68 -35.72 15.91
C ARG A 65 -27.22 -35.28 16.00
N TRP A 66 -26.29 -36.23 15.98
CA TRP A 66 -24.86 -35.92 15.97
C TRP A 66 -24.41 -35.23 14.68
N ALA A 67 -24.94 -35.64 13.52
CA ALA A 67 -24.66 -34.97 12.26
C ALA A 67 -25.17 -33.52 12.23
N VAL A 68 -26.38 -33.28 12.75
CA VAL A 68 -26.93 -31.92 12.89
C VAL A 68 -26.09 -31.09 13.85
N ALA A 69 -25.69 -31.66 14.99
CA ALA A 69 -24.81 -30.96 15.94
C ALA A 69 -23.49 -30.57 15.28
N LEU A 70 -22.83 -31.48 14.57
CA LEU A 70 -21.59 -31.19 13.85
C LEU A 70 -21.77 -30.10 12.80
N LEU A 71 -22.86 -30.11 12.05
CA LEU A 71 -23.16 -29.06 11.07
C LEU A 71 -23.37 -27.69 11.73
N VAL A 72 -24.08 -27.64 12.86
CA VAL A 72 -24.29 -26.40 13.60
C VAL A 72 -22.97 -25.87 14.16
N PHE A 73 -22.16 -26.74 14.79
CA PHE A 73 -20.85 -26.34 15.32
C PHE A 73 -19.88 -25.92 14.22
N ALA A 74 -19.83 -26.64 13.10
CA ALA A 74 -19.00 -26.28 11.97
C ALA A 74 -19.45 -24.94 11.39
N GLY A 75 -20.75 -24.76 11.09
CA GLY A 75 -21.28 -23.54 10.48
C GLY A 75 -21.12 -22.31 11.38
N THR A 76 -21.46 -22.43 12.67
CA THR A 76 -21.29 -21.32 13.64
C THR A 76 -19.81 -21.01 13.87
N GLY A 77 -18.97 -22.04 14.02
CA GLY A 77 -17.52 -21.88 14.17
C GLY A 77 -16.89 -21.18 12.98
N THR A 78 -17.24 -21.58 11.75
CA THR A 78 -16.74 -20.92 10.52
C THR A 78 -17.26 -19.50 10.38
N ALA A 79 -18.53 -19.24 10.70
CA ALA A 79 -19.09 -17.90 10.61
C ALA A 79 -18.42 -16.94 11.60
N VAL A 80 -18.23 -17.36 12.85
CA VAL A 80 -17.54 -16.56 13.87
C VAL A 80 -16.07 -16.36 13.50
N ALA A 81 -15.39 -17.41 13.01
CA ALA A 81 -14.01 -17.28 12.56
C ALA A 81 -13.89 -16.27 11.42
N TYR A 82 -14.75 -16.37 10.40
CA TYR A 82 -14.76 -15.45 9.26
C TYR A 82 -14.97 -14.00 9.70
N GLU A 83 -15.96 -13.74 10.57
CA GLU A 83 -16.28 -12.38 11.04
C GLU A 83 -15.16 -11.78 11.90
N ILE A 84 -14.42 -12.60 12.66
CA ILE A 84 -13.24 -12.16 13.41
C ILE A 84 -12.05 -11.91 12.48
N THR A 85 -11.82 -12.77 11.49
CA THR A 85 -10.65 -12.66 10.59
C THR A 85 -10.78 -11.58 9.53
N GLU A 86 -12.01 -11.20 9.17
CA GLU A 86 -12.27 -10.18 8.15
C GLU A 86 -12.25 -8.75 8.72
N ARG A 87 -12.52 -8.57 10.03
CA ARG A 87 -12.47 -7.24 10.65
C ARG A 87 -11.06 -6.66 10.60
N GLU A 88 -10.96 -5.45 10.05
CA GLU A 88 -9.75 -4.66 10.16
C GLU A 88 -9.52 -4.23 11.62
N ARG A 89 -8.25 -4.03 12.00
CA ARG A 89 -7.87 -3.59 13.35
C ARG A 89 -8.63 -2.32 13.78
N THR A 90 -8.93 -1.46 12.82
CA THR A 90 -9.66 -0.21 12.96
C THR A 90 -11.12 -0.39 13.37
N ASP A 91 -11.74 -1.53 13.01
CA ASP A 91 -13.16 -1.82 13.25
C ASP A 91 -13.41 -2.56 14.57
N VAL A 92 -12.35 -2.88 15.31
CA VAL A 92 -12.44 -3.53 16.62
C VAL A 92 -12.56 -2.47 17.71
N PRO A 93 -13.66 -2.46 18.50
CA PRO A 93 -13.82 -1.52 19.61
C PRO A 93 -12.62 -1.55 20.56
N GLY A 94 -12.01 -0.39 20.80
CA GLY A 94 -10.83 -0.25 21.67
C GLY A 94 -9.47 -0.47 20.98
N LEU A 95 -9.44 -0.90 19.72
CA LEU A 95 -8.22 -0.98 18.89
C LEU A 95 -8.22 -0.01 17.70
N ALA A 96 -9.34 0.69 17.48
CA ALA A 96 -9.44 1.76 16.50
C ALA A 96 -8.34 2.81 16.69
N THR A 97 -7.44 2.93 15.72
CA THR A 97 -6.49 4.03 15.65
C THR A 97 -7.25 5.31 15.30
N LYS A 98 -6.90 6.42 15.96
CA LYS A 98 -7.42 7.73 15.55
C LYS A 98 -7.03 7.96 14.08
N PRO A 99 -7.91 8.55 13.27
CA PRO A 99 -7.55 8.90 11.90
C PRO A 99 -6.34 9.84 11.94
N ASP A 100 -5.28 9.46 11.22
CA ASP A 100 -4.06 10.25 11.08
C ASP A 100 -4.18 11.33 10.01
N GLY A 101 -5.38 11.46 9.44
CA GLY A 101 -5.74 12.46 8.44
C GLY A 101 -5.55 12.00 7.00
N ARG A 102 -5.00 10.80 6.75
CA ARG A 102 -4.82 10.26 5.39
C ARG A 102 -6.14 10.18 4.62
N TRP A 103 -6.04 10.33 3.31
CA TRP A 103 -7.16 10.09 2.40
C TRP A 103 -7.19 8.65 1.92
N ASP A 104 -8.40 8.15 1.71
CA ASP A 104 -8.63 6.78 1.25
C ASP A 104 -8.49 6.71 -0.27
N TYR A 105 -7.29 6.41 -0.76
CA TYR A 105 -7.06 6.14 -2.17
C TYR A 105 -7.48 4.72 -2.53
N PRO A 106 -8.02 4.48 -3.74
CA PRO A 106 -8.18 3.12 -4.23
C PRO A 106 -6.80 2.48 -4.43
N GLU A 107 -6.78 1.15 -4.53
CA GLU A 107 -5.55 0.40 -4.80
C GLU A 107 -4.84 0.94 -6.05
N ILE A 108 -3.58 1.36 -5.89
CA ILE A 108 -2.75 1.82 -7.01
C ILE A 108 -2.05 0.64 -7.66
N ARG A 109 -2.07 0.58 -8.98
CA ARG A 109 -1.33 -0.42 -9.76
C ARG A 109 -0.59 0.26 -10.90
N LYS A 110 0.68 -0.14 -11.11
CA LYS A 110 1.45 0.29 -12.27
C LYS A 110 0.75 -0.20 -13.54
N PRO A 111 0.62 0.65 -14.58
CA PRO A 111 -0.06 0.28 -15.81
C PRO A 111 0.71 -0.80 -16.56
N GLU A 112 -0.01 -1.65 -17.31
CA GLU A 112 0.63 -2.58 -18.23
C GLU A 112 1.38 -1.82 -19.33
N LEU A 113 2.61 -2.26 -19.60
CA LEU A 113 3.44 -1.65 -20.63
C LEU A 113 3.10 -2.21 -22.02
N PRO A 114 3.28 -1.41 -23.08
CA PRO A 114 3.25 -1.92 -24.45
C PRO A 114 4.21 -3.11 -24.62
N LYS A 115 3.84 -4.07 -25.46
CA LYS A 115 4.65 -5.27 -25.69
C LYS A 115 6.07 -4.90 -26.11
N GLY A 116 7.07 -5.39 -25.36
CA GLY A 116 8.49 -5.15 -25.61
C GLY A 116 9.04 -3.86 -25.01
N ALA A 117 8.18 -2.97 -24.50
CA ALA A 117 8.62 -1.79 -23.77
C ALA A 117 9.30 -2.16 -22.45
N ARG A 118 10.23 -1.31 -22.02
CA ARG A 118 11.02 -1.50 -20.80
C ARG A 118 10.39 -0.77 -19.64
N LEU A 119 10.65 -1.28 -18.43
CA LEU A 119 10.35 -0.53 -17.22
C LEU A 119 11.26 0.71 -17.16
N PRO A 120 10.78 1.83 -16.59
CA PRO A 120 11.66 2.96 -16.33
C PRO A 120 12.76 2.53 -15.34
N PHE A 121 13.99 3.01 -15.55
CA PHE A 121 15.19 2.70 -14.75
C PHE A 121 15.64 1.23 -14.77
N ALA A 122 15.15 0.44 -15.72
CA ALA A 122 15.75 -0.86 -16.01
C ALA A 122 17.17 -0.68 -16.58
N GLU A 123 18.03 -1.69 -16.47
CA GLU A 123 19.42 -1.66 -16.98
C GLU A 123 19.49 -1.30 -18.48
N ASP A 124 18.48 -1.70 -19.26
CA ASP A 124 18.35 -1.39 -20.69
C ASP A 124 17.43 -0.20 -21.00
N ASN A 125 17.07 0.59 -19.98
CA ASN A 125 16.37 1.87 -20.06
C ASN A 125 16.93 2.86 -19.01
N PRO A 126 18.24 3.18 -19.08
CA PRO A 126 18.90 4.00 -18.07
C PRO A 126 18.35 5.44 -18.04
N ASP A 127 17.86 5.97 -19.17
CA ASP A 127 17.28 7.30 -19.27
C ASP A 127 15.89 7.43 -18.60
N GLY A 128 15.37 6.32 -18.03
CA GLY A 128 14.11 6.37 -17.28
C GLY A 128 12.87 6.63 -18.13
N VAL A 129 12.87 6.24 -19.41
CA VAL A 129 11.76 6.57 -20.32
C VAL A 129 10.49 5.81 -19.93
N HIS A 130 9.38 6.54 -19.78
CA HIS A 130 8.08 5.98 -19.43
C HIS A 130 7.28 5.66 -20.70
N TYR A 131 7.19 4.38 -21.03
CA TYR A 131 6.40 3.91 -22.18
C TYR A 131 4.90 3.72 -21.89
N ALA A 132 4.48 3.80 -20.63
CA ALA A 132 3.07 3.72 -20.26
C ALA A 132 2.28 4.94 -20.75
N ALA A 133 0.96 4.79 -20.94
CA ALA A 133 0.07 5.92 -21.13
C ALA A 133 0.06 6.79 -19.86
N LEU A 134 0.15 8.12 -20.00
CA LEU A 134 0.25 9.03 -18.85
C LEU A 134 -0.94 8.89 -17.90
N THR A 135 -2.14 8.64 -18.40
CA THR A 135 -3.34 8.40 -17.58
C THR A 135 -3.22 7.21 -16.64
N GLY A 136 -2.46 6.19 -17.03
CA GLY A 136 -2.16 5.02 -16.20
C GLY A 136 -1.13 5.31 -15.12
N LEU A 137 -0.35 6.38 -15.27
CA LEU A 137 0.63 6.86 -14.29
C LEU A 137 0.07 7.96 -13.37
N MET A 138 -1.19 8.38 -13.56
CA MET A 138 -1.83 9.38 -12.72
C MET A 138 -2.49 8.74 -11.51
N LEU A 139 -2.20 9.26 -10.32
CA LEU A 139 -2.88 8.87 -9.09
C LEU A 139 -4.40 9.07 -9.22
N PRO A 140 -5.25 8.06 -8.95
CA PRO A 140 -6.70 8.24 -8.88
C PRO A 140 -7.10 9.21 -7.75
N ALA A 141 -8.29 9.79 -7.85
CA ALA A 141 -8.83 10.60 -6.76
C ALA A 141 -9.17 9.71 -5.55
N PRO A 142 -9.01 10.21 -4.32
CA PRO A 142 -9.41 9.49 -3.13
C PRO A 142 -10.94 9.39 -3.03
N ALA A 143 -11.42 8.45 -2.21
CA ALA A 143 -12.83 8.21 -1.97
C ALA A 143 -13.53 9.49 -1.48
N GLY A 144 -14.72 9.75 -2.02
CA GLY A 144 -15.52 10.93 -1.68
C GLY A 144 -15.07 12.25 -2.31
N ALA A 145 -13.93 12.28 -3.02
CA ALA A 145 -13.52 13.45 -3.78
C ALA A 145 -14.35 13.63 -5.06
N ARG A 146 -14.57 14.88 -5.45
CA ARG A 146 -15.24 15.23 -6.71
C ARG A 146 -14.21 15.61 -7.75
N PRO A 147 -14.36 15.18 -9.02
CA PRO A 147 -13.47 15.63 -10.10
C PRO A 147 -13.40 17.16 -10.19
N ASP A 148 -12.22 17.68 -10.54
CA ASP A 148 -12.05 19.10 -10.81
C ASP A 148 -12.50 19.44 -12.24
N ASP A 149 -13.74 19.90 -12.37
CA ASP A 149 -14.37 20.27 -13.64
C ASP A 149 -13.65 21.42 -14.38
N THR A 150 -12.74 22.14 -13.69
CA THR A 150 -11.99 23.23 -14.29
C THR A 150 -10.76 22.77 -15.08
N LEU A 151 -10.33 21.50 -14.98
CA LEU A 151 -9.22 20.96 -15.79
C LEU A 151 -9.62 20.60 -17.22
N LYS A 152 -10.88 20.19 -17.44
CA LYS A 152 -11.44 19.77 -18.75
C LYS A 152 -10.47 18.91 -19.60
N PRO A 153 -9.94 17.80 -19.07
CA PRO A 153 -9.03 16.95 -19.83
C PRO A 153 -9.72 16.31 -21.04
N GLY A 154 -8.93 16.01 -22.07
CA GLY A 154 -9.35 15.17 -23.19
C GLY A 154 -9.67 13.73 -22.76
N GLN A 155 -10.14 12.90 -23.70
CA GLN A 155 -10.51 11.50 -23.42
C GLN A 155 -9.35 10.66 -22.85
N ASP A 156 -8.13 11.04 -23.18
CA ASP A 156 -6.87 10.43 -22.77
C ASP A 156 -6.19 11.19 -21.61
N GLY A 157 -6.92 12.01 -20.86
CA GLY A 157 -6.38 12.79 -19.75
C GLY A 157 -5.50 13.98 -20.17
N THR A 158 -5.30 14.19 -21.48
CA THR A 158 -4.42 15.22 -22.01
C THR A 158 -4.99 16.62 -21.77
N VAL A 159 -4.13 17.56 -21.39
CA VAL A 159 -4.46 18.99 -21.28
C VAL A 159 -3.50 19.84 -22.10
N THR A 160 -3.90 21.09 -22.40
CA THR A 160 -3.04 22.04 -23.12
C THR A 160 -1.97 22.63 -22.20
N PRO A 161 -0.84 23.11 -22.75
CA PRO A 161 0.12 23.92 -22.00
C PRO A 161 -0.54 25.11 -21.28
N ASP A 162 -1.49 25.79 -21.93
CA ASP A 162 -2.21 26.92 -21.30
C ASP A 162 -3.01 26.50 -20.05
N SER A 163 -3.54 25.27 -20.02
CA SER A 163 -4.24 24.73 -18.85
C SER A 163 -3.31 24.45 -17.67
N TYR A 164 -2.04 24.12 -17.95
CA TYR A 164 -0.98 24.00 -16.95
C TYR A 164 -0.47 25.37 -16.52
N LEU A 165 -0.20 26.27 -17.47
CA LEU A 165 0.26 27.64 -17.21
C LEU A 165 -0.78 28.47 -16.43
N ALA A 166 -2.06 28.06 -16.44
CA ALA A 166 -3.09 28.66 -15.61
C ALA A 166 -2.83 28.54 -14.10
N GLU A 167 -2.00 27.60 -13.66
CA GLU A 167 -1.56 27.47 -12.24
C GLU A 167 -0.54 28.54 -11.84
N TYR A 168 0.05 29.23 -12.82
CA TYR A 168 1.09 30.22 -12.59
C TYR A 168 0.54 31.64 -12.62
N ALA A 169 1.18 32.53 -11.87
CA ALA A 169 0.95 33.96 -11.95
C ALA A 169 1.11 34.47 -13.41
N PRO A 170 0.27 35.40 -13.88
CA PRO A 170 0.27 35.86 -15.28
C PRO A 170 1.65 36.26 -15.81
N ASP A 171 2.47 36.93 -15.00
CA ASP A 171 3.78 37.43 -15.39
C ASP A 171 4.82 36.32 -15.63
N ALA A 172 4.65 35.14 -15.00
CA ALA A 172 5.53 34.00 -15.18
C ALA A 172 5.20 33.16 -16.43
N ARG A 173 3.96 33.27 -16.95
CA ARG A 173 3.46 32.39 -18.03
C ARG A 173 4.24 32.52 -19.34
N PRO A 174 4.58 33.73 -19.85
CA PRO A 174 5.24 33.83 -21.16
C PRO A 174 6.61 33.15 -21.20
N GLY A 175 7.42 33.30 -20.13
CA GLY A 175 8.72 32.66 -20.02
C GLY A 175 8.61 31.15 -19.97
N LEU A 176 7.70 30.63 -19.15
CA LEU A 176 7.46 29.19 -19.03
C LEU A 176 6.85 28.61 -20.31
N GLN A 177 5.98 29.34 -21.02
CA GLN A 177 5.45 28.92 -22.31
C GLN A 177 6.55 28.78 -23.37
N ALA A 178 7.49 29.72 -23.40
CA ALA A 178 8.66 29.62 -24.27
C ALA A 178 9.51 28.40 -23.90
N GLN A 179 9.78 28.19 -22.61
CA GLN A 179 10.50 27.02 -22.12
C GLN A 179 9.83 25.70 -22.57
N LEU A 180 8.53 25.53 -22.30
CA LEU A 180 7.79 24.33 -22.70
C LEU A 180 7.81 24.08 -24.21
N ARG A 181 7.76 25.14 -25.03
CA ARG A 181 7.84 25.04 -26.49
C ARG A 181 9.22 24.62 -26.97
N ASP A 182 10.27 25.15 -26.34
CA ASP A 182 11.65 25.02 -26.83
C ASP A 182 12.36 23.79 -26.23
N GLU A 183 11.96 23.34 -25.03
CA GLU A 183 12.58 22.22 -24.29
C GLU A 183 11.89 20.86 -24.51
N GLY A 184 11.31 20.64 -25.69
CA GLY A 184 10.93 19.30 -26.11
C GLY A 184 9.73 18.68 -25.37
N LEU A 185 8.83 19.49 -24.79
CA LEU A 185 7.55 19.01 -24.27
C LEU A 185 6.80 18.22 -25.34
N ARG A 186 6.34 17.01 -25.00
CA ARG A 186 5.58 16.13 -25.89
C ARG A 186 4.11 16.06 -25.54
N GLN A 187 3.81 15.96 -24.25
CA GLN A 187 2.45 15.75 -23.77
C GLN A 187 2.31 16.27 -22.34
N ILE A 188 1.12 16.77 -21.99
CA ILE A 188 0.73 17.01 -20.60
C ILE A 188 -0.54 16.23 -20.33
N ALA A 189 -0.53 15.40 -19.29
CA ALA A 189 -1.75 14.84 -18.73
C ALA A 189 -2.06 15.49 -17.39
N ALA A 190 -3.33 15.70 -17.07
CA ALA A 190 -3.74 16.25 -15.80
C ALA A 190 -4.92 15.50 -15.19
N ARG A 191 -4.92 15.40 -13.87
CA ARG A 191 -6.07 14.97 -13.07
C ARG A 191 -6.17 15.86 -11.86
N GLY A 192 -7.39 16.19 -11.48
CA GLY A 192 -7.64 16.98 -10.29
C GLY A 192 -8.95 16.61 -9.66
N TRP A 193 -9.05 16.91 -8.38
CA TRP A 193 -10.21 16.64 -7.57
C TRP A 193 -10.29 17.63 -6.39
N THR A 194 -11.47 17.72 -5.80
CA THR A 194 -11.70 18.46 -4.56
C THR A 194 -12.29 17.53 -3.52
N THR A 195 -11.63 17.42 -2.37
CA THR A 195 -12.08 16.62 -1.23
C THR A 195 -13.16 17.35 -0.43
N PRO A 196 -13.94 16.64 0.42
CA PRO A 196 -15.03 17.23 1.20
C PRO A 196 -14.60 18.37 2.16
N ASP A 197 -13.34 18.39 2.58
CA ASP A 197 -12.74 19.43 3.41
C ASP A 197 -12.39 20.72 2.65
N GLY A 198 -12.66 20.74 1.33
CA GLY A 198 -12.42 21.86 0.43
C GLY A 198 -11.02 21.91 -0.17
N THR A 199 -10.16 20.92 0.10
CA THR A 199 -8.82 20.88 -0.48
C THR A 199 -8.92 20.47 -1.95
N ARG A 200 -8.43 21.33 -2.84
CA ARG A 200 -8.33 21.06 -4.28
C ARG A 200 -6.95 20.52 -4.58
N THR A 201 -6.88 19.36 -5.20
CA THR A 201 -5.64 18.73 -5.68
C THR A 201 -5.60 18.75 -7.19
N ARG A 202 -4.46 19.11 -7.77
CA ARG A 202 -4.16 18.94 -9.20
C ARG A 202 -2.82 18.25 -9.36
N ILE A 203 -2.78 17.24 -10.20
CA ILE A 203 -1.57 16.55 -10.63
C ILE A 203 -1.43 16.81 -12.13
N TYR A 204 -0.26 17.28 -12.53
CA TYR A 204 0.16 17.37 -13.92
C TYR A 204 1.34 16.44 -14.14
N LEU A 205 1.30 15.65 -15.22
CA LEU A 205 2.45 14.90 -15.72
C LEU A 205 2.88 15.52 -17.04
N LEU A 206 4.05 16.15 -17.06
CA LEU A 206 4.67 16.70 -18.25
C LEU A 206 5.65 15.66 -18.77
N ARG A 207 5.44 15.19 -20.00
CA ARG A 207 6.36 14.30 -20.70
C ARG A 207 7.24 15.10 -21.63
N PHE A 208 8.55 14.95 -21.46
CA PHE A 208 9.57 15.50 -22.32
C PHE A 208 10.11 14.44 -23.29
N HIS A 209 11.02 14.85 -24.17
CA HIS A 209 11.59 13.92 -25.13
C HIS A 209 12.56 12.91 -24.51
N THR A 210 13.30 13.34 -23.48
CA THR A 210 14.30 12.58 -22.72
C THR A 210 14.42 13.18 -21.32
N SER A 211 15.07 12.46 -20.39
CA SER A 211 15.36 12.96 -19.03
C SER A 211 16.16 14.27 -19.02
N ALA A 212 17.08 14.45 -19.96
CA ALA A 212 17.90 15.67 -20.06
C ALA A 212 17.07 16.97 -20.22
N PHE A 213 15.87 16.91 -20.80
CA PHE A 213 14.97 18.07 -20.86
C PHE A 213 14.20 18.27 -19.56
N THR A 214 13.92 17.20 -18.82
CA THR A 214 13.36 17.27 -17.48
C THR A 214 14.36 17.94 -16.53
N ASP A 215 15.66 17.61 -16.62
CA ASP A 215 16.73 18.21 -15.81
C ASP A 215 16.83 19.73 -15.95
N THR A 216 16.57 20.25 -17.15
CA THR A 216 16.64 21.70 -17.43
C THR A 216 15.34 22.42 -17.11
N PHE A 217 14.25 21.68 -16.89
CA PHE A 217 12.94 22.27 -16.68
C PHE A 217 12.86 22.99 -15.33
N SER A 218 12.86 24.33 -15.40
CA SER A 218 12.88 25.19 -14.21
C SER A 218 11.48 25.49 -13.63
N GLY A 219 10.43 25.07 -14.34
CA GLY A 219 9.05 25.42 -14.04
C GLY A 219 8.52 24.82 -12.74
N CYS A 220 9.16 23.78 -12.18
CA CYS A 220 8.78 23.19 -10.90
C CYS A 220 9.94 23.21 -9.91
N THR A 221 10.15 24.37 -9.29
CA THR A 221 11.23 24.61 -8.31
C THR A 221 10.73 25.54 -7.20
N SER A 222 11.62 25.96 -6.29
CA SER A 222 11.31 27.04 -5.32
C SER A 222 10.94 28.37 -5.97
N TYR A 223 11.21 28.54 -7.27
CA TYR A 223 10.81 29.71 -8.07
C TYR A 223 9.44 29.55 -8.73
N PHE A 224 8.72 28.46 -8.46
CA PHE A 224 7.33 28.31 -8.89
C PHE A 224 6.52 29.51 -8.38
N ALA A 225 5.88 30.20 -9.32
CA ALA A 225 5.10 31.41 -9.05
C ALA A 225 3.61 31.05 -9.13
N PRO A 226 2.97 30.59 -8.04
CA PRO A 226 1.56 30.19 -8.05
C PRO A 226 0.66 31.38 -8.38
N VAL A 227 -0.52 31.11 -8.95
CA VAL A 227 -1.61 32.09 -8.96
C VAL A 227 -1.85 32.58 -7.52
N GLY A 228 -2.01 33.90 -7.37
CA GLY A 228 -2.11 34.54 -6.06
C GLY A 228 -0.78 35.05 -5.50
N GLY A 229 0.36 34.70 -6.13
CA GLY A 229 1.67 35.29 -5.79
C GLY A 229 2.28 34.77 -4.49
N ALA A 230 1.84 33.60 -4.02
CA ALA A 230 2.39 32.95 -2.84
C ALA A 230 3.89 32.64 -2.99
N THR A 231 4.66 32.95 -1.95
CA THR A 231 6.09 32.59 -1.85
C THR A 231 6.24 31.21 -1.26
N LEU A 232 7.04 30.36 -1.91
CA LEU A 232 7.24 28.98 -1.48
C LEU A 232 8.57 28.80 -0.73
N ALA A 233 8.55 27.93 0.27
CA ALA A 233 9.72 27.47 1.00
C ALA A 233 9.70 25.94 1.11
N THR A 234 10.86 25.33 1.36
CA THR A 234 10.96 23.88 1.55
C THR A 234 10.12 23.39 2.71
N ASP A 235 9.46 22.25 2.52
CA ASP A 235 8.75 21.54 3.57
C ASP A 235 9.75 20.82 4.49
N LYS A 236 9.98 21.38 5.67
CA LYS A 236 10.92 20.84 6.65
C LYS A 236 10.48 19.48 7.21
N GLU A 237 9.18 19.21 7.26
CA GLU A 237 8.67 17.92 7.74
C GLU A 237 8.99 16.82 6.73
N TRP A 238 8.90 17.13 5.43
CA TRP A 238 9.32 16.24 4.35
C TRP A 238 10.84 15.97 4.40
N ASP A 239 11.65 17.02 4.48
CA ASP A 239 13.11 16.89 4.49
C ASP A 239 13.59 16.05 5.68
N ALA A 240 13.05 16.30 6.88
CA ALA A 240 13.39 15.55 8.08
C ALA A 240 13.02 14.05 7.94
N ALA A 241 11.84 13.75 7.38
CA ALA A 241 11.42 12.37 7.15
C ALA A 241 12.32 11.65 6.14
N LYS A 242 12.70 12.34 5.04
CA LYS A 242 13.62 11.81 4.02
C LYS A 242 15.02 11.53 4.59
N GLU A 243 15.52 12.43 5.45
CA GLU A 243 16.81 12.24 6.12
C GLU A 243 16.79 11.03 7.04
N GLU A 244 15.77 10.91 7.89
CA GLU A 244 15.60 9.77 8.80
C GLU A 244 15.47 8.43 8.04
N GLU A 245 14.73 8.40 6.93
CA GLU A 245 14.61 7.20 6.10
C GLU A 245 15.95 6.83 5.44
N GLY A 246 16.66 7.81 4.88
CA GLY A 246 17.99 7.59 4.31
C GLY A 246 18.96 6.99 5.34
N GLU A 247 19.00 7.55 6.55
CA GLU A 247 19.84 7.02 7.63
C GLU A 247 19.52 5.56 7.96
N LYS A 248 18.23 5.18 8.02
CA LYS A 248 17.81 3.79 8.25
C LYS A 248 18.23 2.85 7.11
N GLN A 249 18.20 3.33 5.88
CA GLN A 249 18.58 2.56 4.69
C GLN A 249 20.09 2.56 4.43
N GLY A 250 20.90 3.21 5.28
CA GLY A 250 22.35 3.27 5.15
C GLY A 250 22.84 4.16 4.00
N TYR A 251 21.98 5.07 3.51
CA TYR A 251 22.25 5.98 2.41
C TYR A 251 22.08 7.42 2.86
N ARG A 252 23.00 8.33 2.49
CA ARG A 252 22.74 9.75 2.76
C ARG A 252 21.63 10.22 1.83
N ALA A 253 20.62 10.93 2.34
CA ALA A 253 19.52 11.49 1.55
C ALA A 253 19.96 12.39 0.35
N ASN A 254 21.25 12.72 0.27
CA ASN A 254 21.91 13.53 -0.76
C ASN A 254 22.64 12.74 -1.84
N SER A 255 22.65 11.41 -1.80
CA SER A 255 23.11 10.66 -2.96
C SER A 255 21.95 10.64 -3.96
N VAL A 256 22.00 11.62 -4.84
CA VAL A 256 20.96 11.87 -5.84
C VAL A 256 21.24 10.89 -6.97
N ASP A 257 20.38 9.87 -7.11
CA ASP A 257 20.16 9.33 -8.44
C ASP A 257 19.54 10.49 -9.23
N ALA A 258 20.33 11.14 -10.09
CA ALA A 258 19.94 12.36 -10.80
C ALA A 258 18.61 12.22 -11.54
N ASP A 259 18.24 10.99 -11.88
CA ASP A 259 17.06 10.65 -12.64
C ASP A 259 15.76 10.60 -11.79
N HIS A 260 15.87 10.66 -10.45
CA HIS A 260 14.80 10.52 -9.46
C HIS A 260 14.87 11.56 -8.33
N HIS A 261 14.09 12.64 -8.44
CA HIS A 261 14.09 13.71 -7.44
C HIS A 261 12.69 14.15 -7.02
N VAL A 262 12.45 14.24 -5.71
CA VAL A 262 11.21 14.78 -5.14
C VAL A 262 11.54 16.02 -4.31
N THR A 263 10.98 17.16 -4.72
CA THR A 263 11.02 18.43 -3.97
C THR A 263 9.64 18.71 -3.43
N VAL A 264 9.52 19.04 -2.14
CA VAL A 264 8.26 19.39 -1.51
C VAL A 264 8.35 20.81 -0.92
N LEU A 265 7.38 21.63 -1.27
CA LEU A 265 7.32 23.05 -0.99
C LEU A 265 5.98 23.41 -0.36
N ARG A 266 6.00 24.40 0.52
CA ARG A 266 4.82 24.99 1.15
C ARG A 266 4.89 26.50 1.07
N GLU A 267 3.73 27.14 1.01
CA GLU A 267 3.64 28.58 1.14
C GLU A 267 4.19 29.06 2.50
N SER A 268 4.99 30.12 2.47
CA SER A 268 5.58 30.72 3.67
C SER A 268 6.00 32.18 3.42
N PRO A 269 5.48 33.16 4.20
CA PRO A 269 4.30 33.06 5.06
C PRO A 269 3.04 32.85 4.20
N VAL A 270 1.97 32.30 4.78
CA VAL A 270 0.66 32.25 4.12
C VAL A 270 0.14 33.67 3.97
N ALA A 271 0.11 34.17 2.74
CA ALA A 271 -0.11 35.58 2.43
C ALA A 271 -1.44 35.83 1.69
N GLY A 272 -2.09 34.78 1.17
CA GLY A 272 -3.34 34.86 0.41
C GLY A 272 -4.53 34.12 1.05
N ASP A 273 -5.68 34.19 0.36
CA ASP A 273 -6.90 33.47 0.74
C ASP A 273 -6.81 31.96 0.51
N ASP A 274 -5.99 31.54 -0.46
CA ASP A 274 -5.81 30.15 -0.84
C ASP A 274 -4.36 29.73 -0.54
N ALA A 275 -4.18 28.93 0.51
CA ALA A 275 -2.86 28.44 0.87
C ALA A 275 -2.43 27.31 -0.07
N VAL A 276 -1.17 27.32 -0.52
CA VAL A 276 -0.65 26.34 -1.48
C VAL A 276 0.44 25.43 -0.92
N ARG A 277 0.38 24.16 -1.30
CA ARG A 277 1.48 23.19 -1.22
C ARG A 277 1.79 22.67 -2.61
N LEU A 278 3.08 22.48 -2.89
CA LEU A 278 3.60 22.10 -4.20
C LEU A 278 4.62 20.98 -4.05
N ALA A 279 4.53 19.95 -4.87
CA ALA A 279 5.59 18.97 -5.01
C ALA A 279 5.97 18.79 -6.47
N CYS A 280 7.27 18.64 -6.69
CA CYS A 280 7.90 18.44 -7.98
C CYS A 280 8.56 17.07 -7.93
N ILE A 281 8.08 16.12 -8.74
CA ILE A 281 8.65 14.78 -8.85
C ILE A 281 9.24 14.65 -10.25
N GLN A 282 10.55 14.56 -10.32
CA GLN A 282 11.27 14.22 -11.54
C GLN A 282 11.49 12.71 -11.59
N SER A 283 11.10 12.10 -12.71
CA SER A 283 11.23 10.67 -12.97
C SER A 283 11.55 10.48 -14.45
N GLY A 284 12.85 10.38 -14.80
CA GLY A 284 13.29 10.19 -16.19
C GLY A 284 12.73 11.27 -17.12
N ASP A 285 11.99 10.87 -18.17
CA ASP A 285 11.35 11.78 -19.13
C ASP A 285 10.11 12.53 -18.60
N LEU A 286 9.73 12.35 -17.32
CA LEU A 286 8.55 12.94 -16.72
C LEU A 286 8.88 13.94 -15.60
N GLN A 287 8.21 15.10 -15.65
CA GLN A 287 8.04 15.99 -14.50
C GLN A 287 6.59 15.89 -14.01
N ALA A 288 6.37 15.37 -12.81
CA ALA A 288 5.11 15.52 -12.11
C ALA A 288 5.10 16.80 -11.29
N VAL A 289 3.94 17.48 -11.30
CA VAL A 289 3.65 18.65 -10.48
C VAL A 289 2.38 18.36 -9.70
N VAL A 290 2.49 18.27 -8.37
CA VAL A 290 1.36 18.06 -7.47
C VAL A 290 1.08 19.34 -6.73
N LEU A 291 -0.09 19.93 -6.94
CA LEU A 291 -0.56 21.12 -6.26
C LEU A 291 -1.73 20.77 -5.35
N GLN A 292 -1.67 21.23 -4.11
CA GLN A 292 -2.83 21.29 -3.24
C GLN A 292 -3.10 22.73 -2.83
N THR A 293 -4.33 23.18 -3.02
CA THR A 293 -4.78 24.50 -2.58
C THR A 293 -6.00 24.36 -1.70
N ARG A 294 -6.12 25.24 -0.70
CA ARG A 294 -7.28 25.28 0.16
C ARG A 294 -7.58 26.71 0.60
N LYS A 295 -8.85 27.07 0.48
CA LYS A 295 -9.34 28.39 0.87
C LYS A 295 -9.45 28.52 2.39
N GLY A 296 -8.86 29.57 2.95
CA GLY A 296 -8.96 29.95 4.36
C GLY A 296 -8.21 29.04 5.33
N ALA A 297 -7.48 28.04 4.84
CA ALA A 297 -6.69 27.13 5.66
C ALA A 297 -5.56 26.51 4.82
N GLU A 298 -4.45 26.17 5.46
CA GLU A 298 -3.38 25.41 4.81
C GLU A 298 -3.88 23.99 4.47
N PRO A 299 -3.55 23.44 3.28
CA PRO A 299 -3.70 22.01 3.03
C PRO A 299 -2.93 21.22 4.09
N ALA A 300 -3.53 20.15 4.61
CA ALA A 300 -2.93 19.35 5.68
C ALA A 300 -1.68 18.61 5.19
N THR A 301 -0.61 18.59 5.99
CA THR A 301 0.66 17.96 5.59
C THR A 301 0.50 16.48 5.23
N VAL A 302 -0.18 15.70 6.08
CA VAL A 302 -0.25 14.24 5.94
C VAL A 302 -0.92 13.79 4.62
N PRO A 303 -2.13 14.27 4.26
CA PRO A 303 -2.72 13.99 2.93
C PRO A 303 -1.84 14.41 1.76
N PHE A 304 -1.16 15.54 1.89
CA PHE A 304 -0.30 16.06 0.84
C PHE A 304 0.89 15.14 0.61
N HIS A 305 1.64 14.81 1.67
CA HIS A 305 2.77 13.87 1.59
C HIS A 305 2.33 12.50 1.09
N GLN A 306 1.18 12.00 1.54
CA GLN A 306 0.59 10.76 1.02
C GLN A 306 0.35 10.83 -0.49
N THR A 307 -0.22 11.92 -1.00
CA THR A 307 -0.44 12.14 -2.44
C THR A 307 0.88 12.09 -3.22
N VAL A 308 1.91 12.77 -2.71
CA VAL A 308 3.25 12.82 -3.32
C VAL A 308 3.88 11.43 -3.37
N ILE A 309 3.84 10.68 -2.26
CA ILE A 309 4.40 9.32 -2.18
C ILE A 309 3.69 8.38 -3.16
N LEU A 310 2.35 8.37 -3.16
CA LEU A 310 1.58 7.48 -4.05
C LEU A 310 1.79 7.84 -5.52
N GLN A 311 1.89 9.13 -5.85
CA GLN A 311 2.22 9.56 -7.21
C GLN A 311 3.65 9.15 -7.59
N ASN A 312 4.62 9.28 -6.69
CA ASN A 312 6.01 8.86 -6.95
C ASN A 312 6.08 7.34 -7.22
N GLN A 313 5.37 6.52 -6.43
CA GLN A 313 5.32 5.06 -6.61
C GLN A 313 4.77 4.63 -7.98
N LEU A 314 3.88 5.41 -8.59
CA LEU A 314 3.38 5.13 -9.94
C LEU A 314 4.43 5.39 -11.02
N LEU A 315 5.42 6.25 -10.76
CA LEU A 315 6.42 6.67 -11.74
C LEU A 315 7.64 5.73 -11.77
N GLY A 316 8.12 5.26 -10.63
CA GLY A 316 9.35 4.45 -10.61
C GLY A 316 9.62 3.92 -9.24
#